data_AF-A0A640Y9K1-F1
#
_entry.id   AF-A0A640Y9K1-F1
#
_cell.length_a   1.000
_cell.length_b   1.000
_cell.length_c   1.000
_cell.angle_alpha   90.00
_cell.angle_beta   90.00
_cell.angle_gamma   90.00
#
_symmetry.space_group_name_H-M   'P 1'
#
loop_
_entity.id
_entity.type
_entity.pdbx_description
1 polymer ?
#
loop_
_entity_poly.entity_id
_entity_poly.type
_entity_poly.pdbx_seq_one_letter_code
_entity_poly.pdbx_strand_id
1 'polypeptide(L)'
;MLVGIGFGFGLVVALRAISGLEIFQTEQTGYPHVIVPGITGPIGYLIGIGCFDYWFRWAAGAPTVPEDHSQHGARSWKDYFKFNTDHKVIGIQYIVTTFFFFLVGGLLAMLMRVELAQPGTQVVDPGLFNGLFSTHAAIMIFLFIVPIFAGIANYVLPLMIGAPDMAFPRLNALSFWMLPMGGILFLASFLAP
;
A
#
# COMPACT_ATOMS: atom_id res chain seq x y z
N MET A 1 -6.86 1.42 -8.13
CA MET A 1 -6.33 2.71 -7.60
C MET A 1 -6.75 3.90 -8.46
N LEU A 2 -6.25 4.03 -9.70
CA LEU A 2 -6.54 5.19 -10.57
C LEU A 2 -8.04 5.41 -10.81
N VAL A 3 -8.80 4.33 -11.03
CA VAL A 3 -10.27 4.41 -11.16
C VAL A 3 -10.92 4.94 -9.88
N GLY A 4 -10.44 4.52 -8.70
CA GLY A 4 -10.91 5.01 -7.41
C GLY A 4 -10.59 6.49 -7.20
N ILE A 5 -9.35 6.91 -7.51
CA ILE A 5 -8.91 8.31 -7.48
C ILE A 5 -9.78 9.17 -8.41
N GLY A 6 -9.97 8.73 -9.66
CA GLY A 6 -10.77 9.44 -10.65
C GLY A 6 -12.24 9.56 -10.23
N PHE A 7 -12.81 8.49 -9.65
CA PHE A 7 -14.15 8.51 -9.08
C PHE A 7 -14.26 9.50 -7.92
N GLY A 8 -13.36 9.46 -6.95
CA GLY A 8 -13.36 10.40 -5.82
C GLY A 8 -13.20 11.85 -6.26
N PHE A 9 -12.35 12.10 -7.26
CA PHE A 9 -12.12 13.43 -7.80
C PHE A 9 -13.38 13.94 -8.50
N GLY A 10 -13.95 13.13 -9.40
CA GLY A 10 -15.18 13.45 -10.11
C GLY A 10 -16.36 13.68 -9.16
N LEU A 11 -16.49 12.88 -8.11
CA LEU A 11 -17.53 13.03 -7.08
C LEU A 11 -17.43 14.39 -6.38
N VAL A 12 -16.23 14.77 -5.93
CA VAL A 12 -16.03 16.07 -5.25
C VAL A 12 -16.31 17.23 -6.20
N VAL A 13 -15.80 17.17 -7.43
CA VAL A 13 -16.02 18.22 -8.43
C VAL A 13 -17.51 18.38 -8.74
N ALA A 14 -18.21 17.27 -8.96
CA ALA A 14 -19.65 17.29 -9.25
C ALA A 14 -20.47 17.84 -8.08
N LEU A 15 -20.21 17.36 -6.85
CA LEU A 15 -20.94 17.83 -5.67
C LEU A 15 -20.71 19.32 -5.42
N ARG A 16 -19.47 19.80 -5.53
CA ARG A 16 -19.16 21.22 -5.35
C ARG A 16 -19.79 22.09 -6.43
N ALA A 17 -19.76 21.63 -7.68
CA ALA A 17 -20.43 22.33 -8.78
C ALA A 17 -21.95 22.43 -8.57
N ILE A 18 -22.60 21.36 -8.11
CA ILE A 18 -24.04 21.34 -7.80
C ILE A 18 -24.37 22.25 -6.60
N SER A 19 -23.49 22.30 -5.60
CA SER A 19 -23.67 23.15 -4.41
C SER A 19 -23.30 24.62 -4.63
N GLY A 20 -22.89 25.02 -5.85
CA GLY A 20 -22.47 26.39 -6.14
C GLY A 20 -21.17 26.81 -5.44
N LEU A 21 -20.38 25.85 -4.96
CA LEU A 21 -19.10 26.09 -4.30
C LEU A 21 -17.99 26.16 -5.35
N GLU A 22 -16.96 26.95 -5.08
CA GLU A 22 -15.77 26.96 -5.91
C GLU A 22 -15.12 25.56 -5.95
N ILE A 23 -14.84 25.08 -7.16
CA ILE A 23 -14.43 23.70 -7.44
C ILE A 23 -13.08 23.38 -6.79
N PHE A 24 -12.13 24.32 -6.89
CA PHE A 24 -10.75 24.12 -6.46
C PHE A 24 -10.38 24.91 -5.20
N GLN A 25 -11.33 25.52 -4.50
CA GLN A 25 -10.98 26.36 -3.35
C GLN A 25 -10.40 25.53 -2.20
N THR A 26 -9.16 25.85 -1.84
CA THR A 26 -8.27 25.04 -1.00
C THR A 26 -8.20 25.50 0.44
N GLU A 27 -8.26 26.81 0.69
CA GLU A 27 -7.85 27.40 1.98
C GLU A 27 -8.87 27.22 3.12
N GLN A 28 -10.18 27.24 2.85
CA GLN A 28 -11.20 27.10 3.92
C GLN A 28 -11.74 25.67 4.11
N THR A 29 -11.53 24.78 3.13
CA THR A 29 -12.19 23.45 3.13
C THR A 29 -11.22 22.26 3.19
N GLY A 30 -9.91 22.51 3.32
CA GLY A 30 -8.92 21.45 3.50
C GLY A 30 -8.70 20.59 2.25
N TYR A 31 -8.61 21.19 1.06
CA TYR A 31 -8.25 20.49 -0.19
C TYR A 31 -9.06 19.19 -0.46
N PRO A 32 -10.40 19.21 -0.48
CA PRO A 32 -11.20 17.98 -0.59
C PRO A 32 -11.02 17.25 -1.93
N HIS A 33 -10.66 17.98 -2.99
CA HIS A 33 -10.31 17.40 -4.29
C HIS A 33 -8.97 16.64 -4.28
N VAL A 34 -8.19 16.72 -3.20
CA VAL A 34 -6.98 15.91 -2.96
C VAL A 34 -7.26 14.81 -1.93
N ILE A 35 -7.93 15.17 -0.82
CA ILE A 35 -8.19 14.24 0.28
C ILE A 35 -9.13 13.11 -0.13
N VAL A 36 -10.25 13.41 -0.80
CA VAL A 36 -11.24 12.38 -1.16
C VAL A 36 -10.67 11.39 -2.18
N PRO A 37 -9.94 11.81 -3.24
CA PRO A 37 -9.19 10.88 -4.08
C PRO A 37 -8.15 10.07 -3.31
N GLY A 38 -7.48 10.68 -2.32
CA GLY A 38 -6.55 10.00 -1.43
C GLY A 38 -7.16 8.86 -0.61
N ILE A 39 -8.45 8.95 -0.26
CA ILE A 39 -9.19 7.90 0.48
C ILE A 39 -9.83 6.87 -0.47
N THR A 40 -10.42 7.33 -1.57
CA THR A 40 -11.10 6.47 -2.55
C THR A 40 -10.14 5.66 -3.41
N GLY A 41 -8.92 6.16 -3.64
CA GLY A 41 -7.85 5.44 -4.33
C GLY A 41 -7.49 4.09 -3.70
N PRO A 42 -7.18 4.02 -2.38
CA PRO A 42 -6.99 2.77 -1.63
C PRO A 42 -8.16 1.80 -1.75
N ILE A 43 -9.39 2.28 -1.62
CA ILE A 43 -10.59 1.43 -1.71
C ILE A 43 -10.70 0.86 -3.13
N GLY A 44 -10.56 1.70 -4.15
CA GLY A 44 -10.55 1.26 -5.55
C GLY A 44 -9.34 0.41 -5.92
N TYR A 45 -8.25 0.43 -5.15
CA TYR A 45 -7.14 -0.51 -5.29
C TYR A 45 -7.53 -1.89 -4.79
N LEU A 46 -8.03 -1.97 -3.55
CA LEU A 46 -8.46 -3.23 -2.93
C LEU A 46 -9.61 -3.89 -3.71
N ILE A 47 -10.56 -3.09 -4.22
CA ILE A 47 -11.62 -3.60 -5.11
C ILE A 47 -11.01 -4.12 -6.42
N GLY A 48 -10.09 -3.36 -7.04
CA GLY A 48 -9.52 -3.72 -8.34
C GLY A 48 -8.68 -5.00 -8.34
N ILE A 49 -8.10 -5.37 -7.20
CA ILE A 49 -7.38 -6.64 -7.04
C ILE A 49 -8.26 -7.80 -6.56
N GLY A 50 -9.56 -7.56 -6.34
CA GLY A 50 -10.54 -8.59 -6.01
C GLY A 50 -10.74 -8.86 -4.52
N CYS A 51 -10.20 -8.04 -3.61
CA CYS A 51 -10.37 -8.24 -2.16
C CYS A 51 -11.86 -8.25 -1.72
N PHE A 52 -12.73 -7.59 -2.47
CA PHE A 52 -14.16 -7.45 -2.16
C PHE A 52 -15.08 -8.34 -3.01
N ASP A 53 -14.54 -9.18 -3.91
CA ASP A 53 -15.33 -9.99 -4.83
C ASP A 53 -16.31 -10.92 -4.13
N TYR A 54 -15.91 -11.49 -2.98
CA TYR A 54 -16.78 -12.31 -2.15
C TYR A 54 -18.02 -11.54 -1.68
N TRP A 55 -17.83 -10.33 -1.14
CA TRP A 55 -18.91 -9.50 -0.62
C TRP A 55 -19.86 -9.06 -1.72
N PHE A 56 -19.33 -8.69 -2.89
CA PHE A 56 -20.15 -8.31 -4.04
C PHE A 56 -20.96 -9.48 -4.58
N ARG A 57 -20.37 -10.68 -4.67
CA ARG A 57 -21.08 -11.91 -5.08
C ARG A 57 -22.18 -12.27 -4.10
N TRP A 58 -21.88 -12.24 -2.80
CA TRP A 58 -22.86 -12.49 -1.75
C TRP A 58 -24.02 -11.49 -1.81
N ALA A 59 -23.72 -10.19 -1.94
CA ALA A 59 -24.74 -9.15 -2.05
C ALA A 59 -25.61 -9.29 -3.32
N ALA A 60 -25.05 -9.81 -4.41
CA ALA A 60 -25.79 -10.10 -5.64
C ALA A 60 -26.57 -11.42 -5.61
N GLY A 61 -26.51 -12.19 -4.51
CA GLY A 61 -27.12 -13.52 -4.41
C GLY A 61 -26.46 -14.56 -5.33
N ALA A 62 -25.29 -14.26 -5.88
CA ALA A 62 -24.54 -15.19 -6.71
C ALA A 62 -23.92 -16.30 -5.84
N PRO A 63 -23.78 -17.52 -6.37
CA PRO A 63 -23.10 -18.59 -5.64
C PRO A 63 -21.67 -18.18 -5.29
N THR A 64 -21.28 -18.49 -4.06
CA THR A 64 -19.91 -18.36 -3.60
C THR A 64 -19.03 -19.30 -4.43
N VAL A 65 -17.87 -18.83 -4.87
CA VAL A 65 -16.88 -19.71 -5.49
C VAL A 65 -16.25 -20.52 -4.37
N PRO A 66 -16.26 -21.87 -4.42
CA PRO A 66 -15.53 -22.67 -3.46
C PRO A 66 -14.08 -22.22 -3.43
N GLU A 67 -13.55 -21.97 -2.24
CA GLU A 67 -12.13 -21.68 -2.07
C GLU A 67 -11.35 -22.92 -2.47
N ASP A 68 -10.62 -22.82 -3.57
CA ASP A 68 -9.82 -23.92 -4.06
C ASP A 68 -8.56 -24.04 -3.20
N HIS A 69 -8.69 -24.76 -2.09
CA HIS A 69 -7.56 -25.17 -1.26
C HIS A 69 -6.70 -26.27 -1.92
N SER A 70 -6.99 -26.68 -3.17
CA SER A 70 -6.17 -27.66 -3.90
C SER A 70 -5.06 -27.02 -4.72
N GLN A 71 -5.00 -25.68 -4.76
CA GLN A 71 -4.08 -24.89 -5.58
C GLN A 71 -3.02 -24.20 -4.72
N HIS A 72 -2.12 -24.99 -4.16
CA HIS A 72 -0.93 -24.46 -3.51
C HIS A 72 0.12 -24.03 -4.57
N GLY A 73 0.66 -22.83 -4.42
CA GLY A 73 1.80 -22.30 -5.16
C GLY A 73 1.47 -21.34 -6.32
N ALA A 74 2.49 -20.60 -6.76
CA ALA A 74 2.43 -19.79 -7.97
C ALA A 74 2.62 -20.68 -9.21
N ARG A 75 1.68 -20.64 -10.15
CA ARG A 75 1.78 -21.33 -11.46
C ARG A 75 2.42 -20.43 -12.51
N SER A 76 2.31 -19.12 -12.33
CA SER A 76 2.88 -18.10 -13.20
C SER A 76 3.45 -16.94 -12.38
N TRP A 77 4.41 -16.21 -12.93
CA TRP A 77 4.93 -14.99 -12.32
C TRP A 77 3.84 -13.93 -12.10
N LYS A 78 2.77 -13.96 -12.91
CA LYS A 78 1.62 -13.05 -12.78
C LYS A 78 0.86 -13.26 -11.47
N ASP A 79 0.97 -14.44 -10.85
CA ASP A 79 0.25 -14.77 -9.62
C ASP A 79 0.78 -13.96 -8.43
N TYR A 80 2.03 -13.49 -8.49
CA TYR A 80 2.62 -12.58 -7.49
C TYR A 80 2.05 -11.16 -7.57
N PHE A 81 1.41 -10.79 -8.68
CA PHE A 81 0.81 -9.46 -8.87
C PHE A 81 -0.72 -9.47 -8.69
N LYS A 82 -1.30 -10.61 -8.28
CA LYS A 82 -2.74 -10.78 -8.08
C LYS A 82 -3.02 -11.23 -6.66
N PHE A 83 -4.24 -10.98 -6.20
CA PHE A 83 -4.69 -11.51 -4.92
C PHE A 83 -4.59 -13.05 -4.92
N ASN A 84 -3.86 -13.58 -3.93
CA ASN A 84 -3.61 -15.00 -3.74
C ASN A 84 -3.68 -15.28 -2.24
N THR A 85 -4.19 -16.45 -1.87
CA THR A 85 -4.33 -16.90 -0.48
C THR A 85 -3.18 -17.78 -0.01
N ASP A 86 -2.34 -18.30 -0.91
CA ASP A 86 -1.22 -19.18 -0.57
C ASP A 86 -0.14 -18.44 0.26
N HIS A 87 0.14 -18.94 1.45
CA HIS A 87 1.10 -18.34 2.38
C HIS A 87 2.54 -18.24 1.85
N LYS A 88 2.97 -19.11 0.92
CA LYS A 88 4.31 -19.05 0.30
C LYS A 88 4.36 -17.92 -0.71
N VAL A 89 3.31 -17.79 -1.53
CA VAL A 89 3.19 -16.69 -2.50
C VAL A 89 3.16 -15.35 -1.75
N ILE A 90 2.34 -15.25 -0.70
CA ILE A 90 2.25 -14.06 0.15
C ILE A 90 3.59 -13.76 0.84
N GLY A 91 4.28 -14.78 1.35
CA GLY A 91 5.61 -14.61 1.94
C GLY A 91 6.62 -13.99 0.98
N ILE A 92 6.68 -14.49 -0.27
CA ILE A 92 7.54 -13.92 -1.33
C ILE A 92 7.10 -12.49 -1.69
N GLN A 93 5.80 -12.26 -1.81
CA GLN A 93 5.23 -10.94 -2.07
C GLN A 93 5.69 -9.91 -1.02
N TYR A 94 5.63 -10.24 0.27
CA TYR A 94 6.17 -9.41 1.35
C TYR A 94 7.65 -9.14 1.17
N ILE A 95 8.47 -10.19 0.99
CA ILE A 95 9.93 -10.08 0.88
C ILE A 95 10.35 -9.18 -0.29
N VAL A 96 9.74 -9.35 -1.47
CA VAL A 96 10.09 -8.54 -2.64
C VAL A 96 9.65 -7.09 -2.45
N THR A 97 8.41 -6.88 -1.97
CA THR A 97 7.84 -5.53 -1.78
C THR A 97 8.61 -4.74 -0.71
N THR A 98 8.92 -5.38 0.40
CA THR A 98 9.63 -4.74 1.51
C THR A 98 11.09 -4.46 1.15
N PHE A 99 11.72 -5.31 0.32
CA PHE A 99 13.07 -5.06 -0.18
C PHE A 99 13.11 -3.87 -1.15
N PHE A 100 12.06 -3.65 -1.95
CA PHE A 100 11.92 -2.41 -2.70
C PHE A 100 11.90 -1.18 -1.78
N PHE A 101 11.11 -1.19 -0.70
CA PHE A 101 11.07 -0.10 0.27
C PHE A 101 12.40 0.07 1.04
N PHE A 102 13.14 -1.01 1.26
CA PHE A 102 14.51 -0.94 1.79
C PHE A 102 15.43 -0.12 0.87
N LEU A 103 15.36 -0.33 -0.44
CA LEU A 103 16.14 0.47 -1.40
C LEU A 103 15.72 1.95 -1.39
N VAL A 104 14.42 2.22 -1.29
CA VAL A 104 13.90 3.59 -1.15
C VAL A 104 14.41 4.23 0.14
N GLY A 105 14.30 3.55 1.28
CA GLY A 105 14.85 4.02 2.56
C GLY A 105 16.36 4.24 2.50
N GLY A 106 17.10 3.33 1.85
CA GLY A 106 18.53 3.47 1.60
C GLY A 106 18.87 4.70 0.76
N LEU A 107 18.07 5.02 -0.26
CA LEU A 107 18.24 6.22 -1.06
C LEU A 107 18.05 7.50 -0.21
N LEU A 108 17.03 7.54 0.65
CA LEU A 108 16.85 8.67 1.58
C LEU A 108 18.05 8.82 2.53
N ALA A 109 18.63 7.72 2.99
CA ALA A 109 19.85 7.75 3.80
C ALA A 109 21.06 8.30 3.03
N MET A 110 21.16 7.98 1.73
CA MET A 110 22.21 8.54 0.89
C MET A 110 22.05 10.05 0.71
N LEU A 111 20.82 10.56 0.55
CA LEU A 111 20.57 12.01 0.49
C LEU A 111 21.00 12.73 1.78
N MET A 112 20.66 12.17 2.95
CA MET A 112 21.13 12.73 4.23
C MET A 112 22.65 12.70 4.36
N ARG A 113 23.32 11.64 3.87
CA ARG A 113 24.80 11.57 3.89
C ARG A 113 25.44 12.60 2.97
N VAL A 114 24.81 12.90 1.83
CA VAL A 114 25.29 13.95 0.93
C VAL A 114 25.20 15.31 1.62
N GLU A 115 24.11 15.60 2.32
CA GLU A 115 23.97 16.85 3.09
C GLU A 115 25.05 16.97 4.17
N LEU A 116 25.34 15.88 4.89
CA LEU A 116 26.33 15.85 5.96
C LEU A 116 27.79 15.74 5.48
N ALA A 117 28.04 15.75 4.16
CA ALA A 117 29.39 15.59 3.62
C ALA A 117 30.29 16.80 3.90
N GLN A 118 29.72 18.00 4.05
CA GLN A 118 30.43 19.22 4.41
C GLN A 118 29.60 20.04 5.43
N PRO A 119 30.24 20.82 6.32
CA PRO A 119 29.52 21.69 7.23
C PRO A 119 28.73 22.78 6.49
N GLY A 120 27.54 23.11 7.01
CA GLY A 120 26.63 24.10 6.41
C GLY A 120 25.61 23.45 5.45
N THR A 121 24.62 24.23 5.00
CA THR A 121 23.56 23.72 4.13
C THR A 121 24.04 23.57 2.69
N GLN A 122 23.93 22.39 2.11
CA GLN A 122 24.48 22.08 0.77
C GLN A 122 23.41 21.78 -0.26
N VAL A 123 22.58 20.77 0.00
CA VAL A 123 21.65 20.14 -0.97
C VAL A 123 20.21 20.23 -0.51
N VAL A 124 19.95 20.07 0.78
CA VAL A 124 18.61 20.09 1.36
C VAL A 124 18.52 21.12 2.48
N ASP A 125 17.43 21.88 2.52
CA ASP A 125 17.20 22.81 3.62
C ASP A 125 16.93 22.04 4.93
N PRO A 126 17.08 22.69 6.11
CA PRO A 126 16.89 22.03 7.39
C PRO A 126 15.50 21.40 7.59
N GLY A 127 14.45 21.98 6.98
CA GLY A 127 13.09 21.44 7.04
C GLY A 127 12.98 20.14 6.25
N LEU A 128 13.46 20.13 5.01
CA LEU A 128 13.51 18.92 4.19
C LEU A 128 14.41 17.85 4.81
N PHE A 129 15.57 18.21 5.39
CA PHE A 129 16.43 17.26 6.10
C PHE A 129 15.69 16.52 7.22
N ASN A 130 14.96 17.25 8.06
CA ASN A 130 14.15 16.66 9.14
C ASN A 130 13.03 15.75 8.60
N GLY A 131 12.41 16.15 7.49
CA GLY A 131 11.44 15.32 6.77
C GLY A 131 12.05 14.03 6.23
N LEU A 132 13.22 14.10 5.60
CA LEU A 132 13.95 12.94 5.08
C LEU A 132 14.35 11.98 6.20
N PHE A 133 14.87 12.49 7.33
CA PHE A 133 15.23 11.67 8.48
C PHE A 133 14.04 10.94 9.07
N SER A 134 12.95 11.67 9.32
CA SER A 134 11.72 11.10 9.88
C SER A 134 11.11 10.05 8.96
N THR A 135 11.06 10.35 7.66
CA THR A 135 10.51 9.43 6.66
C THR A 135 11.40 8.20 6.48
N HIS A 136 12.72 8.37 6.44
CA HIS A 136 13.67 7.26 6.40
C HIS A 136 13.43 6.28 7.55
N ALA A 137 13.37 6.79 8.79
CA ALA A 137 13.12 5.96 9.97
C ALA A 137 11.79 5.21 9.87
N ALA A 138 10.72 5.90 9.46
CA ALA A 138 9.40 5.31 9.31
C ALA A 138 9.36 4.22 8.22
N ILE A 139 9.98 4.44 7.05
CA ILE A 139 10.08 3.42 5.98
C ILE A 139 10.84 2.21 6.51
N MET A 140 11.99 2.43 7.17
CA MET A 140 12.82 1.34 7.67
C MET A 140 12.10 0.49 8.72
N ILE A 141 11.30 1.07 9.60
CA ILE A 141 10.54 0.31 10.60
C ILE A 141 9.30 -0.33 10.00
N PHE A 142 8.40 0.48 9.42
CA PHE A 142 7.04 0.05 9.08
C PHE A 142 6.92 -0.58 7.69
N LEU A 143 7.80 -0.22 6.75
CA LEU A 143 7.76 -0.76 5.38
C LEU A 143 8.88 -1.76 5.09
N PHE A 144 9.93 -1.79 5.92
CA PHE A 144 11.02 -2.78 5.83
C PHE A 144 11.07 -3.80 6.98
N ILE A 145 11.47 -3.40 8.19
CA ILE A 145 11.77 -4.30 9.30
C ILE A 145 10.55 -5.13 9.70
N VAL A 146 9.41 -4.50 9.96
CA VAL A 146 8.21 -5.25 10.38
C VAL A 146 7.72 -6.18 9.25
N PRO A 147 7.59 -5.73 7.99
CA PRO A 147 7.06 -6.58 6.93
C PRO A 147 8.00 -7.69 6.46
N ILE A 148 9.34 -7.51 6.51
CA ILE A 148 10.26 -8.59 6.13
C ILE A 148 10.13 -9.80 7.06
N PHE A 149 10.00 -9.55 8.37
CA PHE A 149 9.75 -10.63 9.34
C PHE A 149 8.37 -11.25 9.16
N ALA A 150 7.34 -10.43 8.86
CA ALA A 150 6.01 -10.95 8.53
C ALA A 150 6.03 -11.84 7.26
N GLY A 151 6.81 -11.48 6.24
CA GLY A 151 6.99 -12.27 5.02
C GLY A 151 7.70 -13.60 5.26
N ILE A 152 8.78 -13.58 6.04
CA ILE A 152 9.50 -14.80 6.43
C ILE A 152 8.59 -15.71 7.27
N ALA A 153 7.89 -15.16 8.26
CA ALA A 153 6.95 -15.92 9.08
C ALA A 153 5.84 -16.54 8.23
N ASN A 154 5.28 -15.79 7.28
CA ASN A 154 4.29 -16.29 6.33
C ASN A 154 4.80 -17.50 5.53
N TYR A 155 6.02 -17.43 5.04
CA TYR A 155 6.60 -18.50 4.25
C TYR A 155 6.95 -19.73 5.10
N VAL A 156 7.61 -19.51 6.23
CA VAL A 156 8.32 -20.56 6.97
C VAL A 156 7.49 -21.15 8.10
N LEU A 157 6.64 -20.37 8.78
CA LEU A 157 5.96 -20.82 10.00
C LEU A 157 5.01 -22.01 9.75
N PRO A 158 4.14 -22.01 8.72
CA PRO A 158 3.29 -23.18 8.44
C PRO A 158 4.11 -24.43 8.14
N LEU A 159 5.24 -24.28 7.44
CA LEU A 159 6.16 -25.38 7.13
C LEU A 159 6.80 -25.97 8.40
N MET A 160 7.18 -25.13 9.37
CA MET A 160 7.78 -25.58 10.63
C MET A 160 6.84 -26.42 11.48
N ILE A 161 5.54 -26.08 11.48
CA ILE A 161 4.52 -26.78 12.28
C ILE A 161 3.79 -27.89 11.48
N GLY A 162 4.17 -28.10 10.22
CA GLY A 162 3.53 -29.08 9.33
C GLY A 162 2.08 -28.73 8.93
N ALA A 163 1.68 -27.46 9.06
CA ALA A 163 0.37 -26.99 8.66
C ALA A 163 0.29 -26.76 7.15
N PRO A 164 -0.87 -27.04 6.52
CA PRO A 164 -1.04 -26.84 5.07
C PRO A 164 -1.09 -25.35 4.67
N ASP A 165 -1.60 -24.47 5.54
CA ASP A 165 -1.74 -23.03 5.29
C ASP A 165 -1.89 -22.22 6.60
N MET A 166 -1.99 -20.90 6.49
CA MET A 166 -2.32 -19.98 7.58
C MET A 166 -3.78 -20.14 8.03
N ALA A 167 -4.08 -19.88 9.32
CA ALA A 167 -5.43 -20.03 9.88
C ALA A 167 -6.49 -19.13 9.22
N PHE A 168 -6.09 -17.95 8.71
CA PHE A 168 -6.96 -17.01 8.00
C PHE A 168 -6.31 -16.53 6.68
N PRO A 169 -6.33 -17.35 5.61
CA PRO A 169 -5.60 -17.07 4.37
C PRO A 169 -6.00 -15.75 3.69
N ARG A 170 -7.30 -15.43 3.70
CA ARG A 170 -7.83 -14.19 3.10
C ARG A 170 -7.42 -12.95 3.87
N LEU A 171 -7.44 -13.02 5.21
CA LEU A 171 -7.01 -11.88 6.04
C LEU A 171 -5.52 -11.63 5.88
N ASN A 172 -4.74 -12.70 5.75
CA ASN A 172 -3.31 -12.63 5.47
C ASN A 172 -2.99 -12.05 4.08
N ALA A 173 -3.76 -12.44 3.06
CA ALA A 173 -3.65 -11.81 1.74
C ALA A 173 -3.99 -10.32 1.82
N LEU A 174 -5.07 -9.95 2.52
CA LEU A 174 -5.47 -8.56 2.71
C LEU A 174 -4.36 -7.75 3.42
N SER A 175 -3.73 -8.30 4.46
CA SER A 175 -2.65 -7.60 5.17
C SER A 175 -1.45 -7.33 4.25
N PHE A 176 -1.14 -8.24 3.33
CA PHE A 176 -0.10 -7.98 2.33
C PHE A 176 -0.51 -6.82 1.42
N TRP A 177 -1.73 -6.85 0.87
CA TRP A 177 -2.18 -5.85 -0.10
C TRP A 177 -2.36 -4.45 0.50
N MET A 178 -2.53 -4.34 1.82
CA MET A 178 -2.48 -3.04 2.51
C MET A 178 -1.08 -2.41 2.52
N LEU A 179 -0.01 -3.22 2.47
CA LEU A 179 1.38 -2.75 2.55
C LEU A 179 1.83 -1.88 1.36
N PRO A 180 1.78 -2.33 0.09
CA PRO A 180 2.20 -1.51 -1.05
C PRO A 180 1.34 -0.25 -1.18
N MET A 181 0.05 -0.35 -0.86
CA MET A 181 -0.85 0.81 -0.83
C MET A 181 -0.45 1.83 0.24
N GLY A 182 -0.21 1.36 1.47
CA GLY A 182 0.24 2.21 2.57
C GLY A 182 1.59 2.87 2.28
N GLY A 183 2.52 2.13 1.67
CA GLY A 183 3.82 2.67 1.27
C GLY A 183 3.73 3.73 0.18
N ILE A 184 2.87 3.55 -0.83
CA ILE A 184 2.64 4.57 -1.86
C ILE A 184 2.04 5.84 -1.25
N LEU A 185 1.02 5.72 -0.39
CA LEU A 185 0.44 6.88 0.29
C LEU A 185 1.45 7.58 1.19
N PHE A 186 2.27 6.82 1.90
CA PHE A 186 3.30 7.36 2.77
C PHE A 186 4.34 8.15 1.98
N LEU A 187 4.81 7.63 0.83
CA LEU A 187 5.74 8.36 -0.05
C LEU A 187 5.07 9.57 -0.72
N ALA A 188 3.78 9.48 -1.03
CA ALA A 188 3.02 10.59 -1.60
C ALA A 188 2.86 11.76 -0.61
N SER A 189 3.12 11.57 0.69
CA SER A 189 3.07 12.64 1.69
C SER A 189 4.06 13.77 1.41
N PHE A 190 5.17 13.51 0.71
CA PHE A 190 6.07 14.57 0.26
C PHE A 190 5.46 15.49 -0.79
N LEU A 191 4.40 15.05 -1.48
CA LEU A 191 3.68 15.83 -2.48
C LEU A 191 2.46 16.51 -1.86
N ALA A 192 2.13 16.20 -0.60
CA ALA A 192 1.04 16.86 0.10
C ALA A 192 1.49 18.28 0.52
N PRO A 193 0.60 19.27 0.40
CA PRO A 193 0.88 20.66 0.78
C PRO A 193 1.09 20.85 2.28
#